data_AF-A0A2H5XWS7-F1
#
_entry.id   AF-A0A2H5XWS7-F1
#
_cell.length_a   1.000
_cell.length_b   1.000
_cell.length_c   1.000
_cell.angle_alpha   90.00
_cell.angle_beta   90.00
_cell.angle_gamma   90.00
#
_symmetry.space_group_name_H-M   'P 1'
#
loop_
_entity.id
_entity.type
_entity.pdbx_description
1 polymer ?
#
loop_
_entity_poly.entity_id
_entity_poly.type
_entity_poly.pdbx_seq_one_letter_code
_entity_poly.pdbx_strand_id
1 'polypeptide(L)' 'MDSSQYGPLRAGTVITVEPGIYIPPGSPCPERWWNIGIRIEDDVLVTESGPVNLSARLARHPDQIEALMQKR' A
#
# COMPACT_ATOMS: atom_id res chain seq x y z
N MET A 1 7.72 15.15 6.77
CA MET A 1 6.27 15.42 6.84
C MET A 1 5.70 15.06 5.48
N ASP A 2 4.61 14.30 5.44
CA ASP A 2 3.96 13.91 4.19
C ASP A 2 3.43 15.17 3.47
N SER A 3 4.01 15.45 2.32
CA SER A 3 3.67 16.57 1.45
C SER A 3 2.25 16.52 0.87
N SER A 4 1.61 15.33 0.89
CA SER A 4 0.23 15.17 0.38
C SER A 4 -0.78 16.05 1.11
N GLN A 5 -0.49 16.44 2.35
CA GLN A 5 -1.40 17.20 3.21
C GLN A 5 -1.35 18.73 3.00
N TYR A 6 -0.41 19.24 2.18
CA TYR A 6 -0.11 20.67 2.11
C TYR A 6 -0.37 21.32 0.75
N GLY A 7 -1.19 20.68 -0.10
CA GLY A 7 -1.59 21.19 -1.42
C GLY A 7 -1.22 20.24 -2.56
N PRO A 8 -1.28 20.71 -3.83
CA PRO A 8 -0.94 19.88 -4.98
C PRO A 8 0.47 19.31 -4.90
N LEU A 9 0.63 18.03 -5.22
CA LEU A 9 1.93 17.36 -5.28
C LEU A 9 2.82 17.99 -6.34
N ARG A 10 4.10 18.17 -6.01
CA ARG A 10 5.11 18.77 -6.90
C ARG A 10 6.09 17.72 -7.38
N ALA A 11 6.57 17.83 -8.61
CA ALA A 11 7.63 16.96 -9.11
C ALA A 11 8.88 16.99 -8.18
N GLY A 12 9.52 15.83 -8.00
CA GLY A 12 10.63 15.63 -7.06
C GLY A 12 10.21 15.26 -5.63
N THR A 13 8.90 15.25 -5.36
CA THR A 13 8.35 14.87 -4.06
C THR A 13 8.22 13.35 -3.95
N VAL A 14 8.56 12.77 -2.80
CA VAL A 14 8.34 11.36 -2.50
C VAL A 14 7.26 11.25 -1.42
N ILE A 15 6.25 10.42 -1.68
CA ILE A 15 5.15 10.13 -0.76
C ILE A 15 4.97 8.62 -0.61
N THR A 16 4.30 8.20 0.45
CA THR A 16 3.76 6.84 0.59
C THR A 16 2.37 6.76 -0.02
N VAL A 17 2.05 5.63 -0.64
CA VAL A 17 0.68 5.26 -1.05
C VAL A 17 0.31 4.00 -0.29
N GLU A 18 -0.53 4.14 0.74
CA GLU A 18 -0.64 3.13 1.80
C GLU A 18 -2.09 2.76 2.22
N PRO A 19 -2.95 2.30 1.29
CA PRO A 19 -4.29 1.86 1.66
C PRO A 19 -4.26 0.68 2.64
N GLY A 20 -5.13 0.76 3.66
CA GLY A 20 -5.29 -0.31 4.65
C GLY A 20 -6.73 -0.53 5.09
N ILE A 21 -7.06 -1.77 5.43
CA ILE A 21 -8.34 -2.20 5.98
C ILE A 21 -8.06 -2.94 7.28
N TYR A 22 -8.76 -2.54 8.34
CA TYR A 22 -8.63 -3.11 9.69
C TYR A 22 -10.02 -3.44 10.21
N ILE A 23 -10.26 -4.70 10.54
CA ILE A 23 -11.59 -5.20 10.90
C ILE A 23 -11.57 -5.66 12.37
N PRO A 24 -11.96 -4.81 13.33
CA PRO A 24 -12.05 -5.20 14.73
C PRO A 24 -13.18 -6.22 14.97
N PRO A 25 -13.16 -6.95 16.09
CA PRO A 25 -14.26 -7.84 16.47
C PRO A 25 -15.56 -7.04 16.65
N GLY A 26 -16.69 -7.61 16.24
CA GLY A 26 -17.99 -6.92 16.26
C GLY A 26 -18.27 -6.01 15.05
N SER A 27 -17.38 -5.94 14.05
CA SER A 27 -17.61 -5.16 12.83
C SER A 27 -18.84 -5.64 12.05
N PRO A 28 -19.54 -4.78 11.28
CA PRO A 28 -20.76 -5.13 10.53
C PRO A 28 -20.45 -5.93 9.24
N CYS A 29 -19.77 -7.06 9.40
CA CYS A 29 -19.39 -8.00 8.36
C CYS A 29 -19.27 -9.42 8.97
N PRO A 30 -19.17 -10.48 8.14
CA PRO A 30 -19.01 -11.84 8.65
C PRO A 30 -17.82 -12.00 9.62
N GLU A 31 -18.02 -12.73 10.71
CA GLU A 31 -17.03 -12.95 11.78
C GLU A 31 -15.68 -13.49 11.27
N ARG A 32 -15.68 -14.27 10.19
CA ARG A 32 -14.45 -14.78 9.56
C ARG A 32 -13.46 -13.69 9.14
N TRP A 33 -13.91 -12.45 9.00
CA TRP A 33 -13.07 -11.32 8.62
C TRP A 33 -12.58 -10.49 9.82
N TRP A 34 -13.07 -10.76 11.03
CA TRP A 34 -12.67 -10.03 12.23
C TRP A 34 -11.22 -10.34 12.60
N ASN A 35 -10.60 -9.41 13.33
CA ASN A 35 -9.20 -9.44 13.77
C ASN A 35 -8.18 -9.48 12.61
N ILE A 36 -8.60 -9.16 11.38
CA ILE A 36 -7.72 -9.05 10.21
C ILE A 36 -7.40 -7.57 9.97
N GLY A 37 -6.11 -7.27 9.83
CA GLY A 37 -5.59 -5.99 9.40
C GLY A 37 -4.62 -6.18 8.24
N ILE A 38 -4.84 -5.46 7.14
CA ILE A 38 -3.99 -5.51 5.94
C ILE A 38 -3.70 -4.07 5.51
N ARG A 39 -2.43 -3.78 5.22
CA ARG A 39 -1.98 -2.56 4.55
C ARG A 39 -1.01 -2.93 3.44
N ILE A 40 -1.17 -2.31 2.28
CA ILE A 40 -0.21 -2.40 1.17
C ILE A 40 0.34 -0.99 0.99
N GLU A 41 1.66 -0.86 0.98
CA GLU A 41 2.34 0.43 1.01
C GLU A 41 3.45 0.44 -0.04
N ASP A 42 3.51 1.51 -0.83
CA ASP A 42 4.54 1.76 -1.83
C ASP A 42 5.10 3.19 -1.68
N ASP A 43 6.39 3.34 -1.93
CA ASP A 43 7.04 4.65 -2.03
C ASP A 43 6.94 5.17 -3.47
N VAL A 44 6.36 6.36 -3.65
CA VAL A 44 6.08 6.95 -4.96
C VAL A 44 6.78 8.29 -5.12
N LEU A 45 7.64 8.38 -6.12
CA LEU A 45 8.22 9.64 -6.61
C LEU A 45 7.25 10.29 -7.60
N VAL A 46 6.84 11.52 -7.30
CA VAL A 46 6.08 12.37 -8.20
C VAL A 46 7.03 12.97 -9.24
N THR A 47 6.72 12.80 -10.52
CA THR A 47 7.47 13.42 -11.63
C THR A 47 6.53 14.19 -12.56
N GLU A 48 7.09 14.96 -13.48
CA GLU A 48 6.30 15.71 -14.48
C GLU A 48 5.57 14.80 -15.48
N SER A 49 6.10 13.59 -15.74
CA SER A 49 5.54 12.63 -16.71
C SER A 49 4.65 11.55 -16.07
N GLY A 50 4.51 11.56 -14.74
CA GLY A 50 3.73 10.60 -13.98
C GLY A 50 4.44 10.07 -12.73
N PRO A 51 3.75 9.30 -11.87
CA PRO A 51 4.37 8.72 -10.68
C PRO A 51 5.32 7.58 -11.03
N VAL A 52 6.44 7.49 -10.31
CA VAL A 52 7.38 6.35 -10.35
C VAL A 52 7.30 5.62 -9.01
N ASN A 53 6.90 4.35 -9.03
CA ASN A 53 6.91 3.49 -7.85
C ASN A 53 8.34 2.98 -7.59
N LEU A 54 8.94 3.41 -6.48
CA LEU A 54 10.31 3.09 -6.08
C LEU A 54 10.42 1.69 -5.43
N SER A 55 9.33 1.17 -4.88
CA SER A 55 9.20 -0.15 -4.25
C SER A 55 8.60 -1.22 -5.18
N ALA A 56 8.46 -0.92 -6.48
CA ALA A 56 7.75 -1.77 -7.46
C ALA A 56 8.27 -3.21 -7.59
N ARG A 57 9.49 -3.49 -7.13
CA ARG A 57 10.10 -4.84 -7.13
C ARG A 57 9.53 -5.77 -6.05
N LEU A 58 8.87 -5.24 -5.04
CA LEU A 58 8.23 -6.04 -4.00
C LEU A 58 6.96 -6.69 -4.54
N ALA A 59 6.79 -7.98 -4.25
CA ALA A 59 5.57 -8.70 -4.54
C ALA A 59 4.43 -8.16 -3.65
N ARG A 60 3.30 -7.80 -4.28
CA ARG A 60 2.11 -7.28 -3.58
C ARG A 60 0.80 -7.96 -4.02
N HIS A 61 0.80 -8.58 -5.20
CA HIS A 61 -0.33 -9.39 -5.61
C HIS A 61 -0.31 -10.72 -4.83
N PRO A 62 -1.45 -11.22 -4.32
CA PRO A 62 -1.50 -12.46 -3.54
C PRO A 62 -0.75 -13.63 -4.20
N ASP A 63 -1.02 -13.90 -5.48
CA ASP A 63 -0.36 -14.99 -6.23
C ASP A 63 1.18 -14.86 -6.26
N GLN A 64 1.71 -13.63 -6.36
CA GLN A 64 3.15 -13.39 -6.37
C GLN A 64 3.76 -13.64 -4.99
N ILE A 65 3.06 -13.24 -3.92
CA ILE A 65 3.47 -13.47 -2.54
C ILE A 65 3.45 -14.97 -2.26
N GLU A 66 2.38 -15.68 -2.62
CA GLU A 66 2.26 -17.13 -2.45
C GLU A 66 3.37 -17.88 -3.19
N ALA A 67 3.62 -17.53 -4.46
CA ALA A 67 4.70 -18.13 -5.24
C ALA A 67 6.08 -17.85 -4.65
N LEU A 68 6.30 -16.67 -4.06
CA LEU A 68 7.54 -16.32 -3.38
C LEU A 68 7.72 -17.10 -2.08
N MET A 69 6.66 -17.27 -1.29
CA MET A 69 6.66 -18.05 -0.04
C MET A 69 6.90 -19.55 -0.25
N GLN A 70 6.51 -20.08 -1.42
CA GLN A 70 6.74 -21.49 -1.78
C GLN A 70 8.17 -21.78 -2.21
N LYS A 71 8.96 -20.77 -2.59
CA LYS A 71 10.38 -20.91 -2.92
C LYS A 71 11.19 -20.99 -1.63
N ARG A 72 11.23 -22.19 -1.05
CA ARG A 72 12.13 -22.54 0.05
C ARG A 72 13.52 -22.90 -0.45
#